data_AF-A0A2D5BSW6-F1
#
_entry.id   AF-A0A2D5BSW6-F1
#
_cell.length_a   1.000
_cell.length_b   1.000
_cell.length_c   1.000
_cell.angle_alpha   90.00
_cell.angle_beta   90.00
_cell.angle_gamma   90.00
#
_symmetry.space_group_name_H-M   'P 1'
#
loop_
_entity.id
_entity.type
_entity.pdbx_description
1 polymer ?
#
loop_
_entity_poly.entity_id
_entity_poly.type
_entity_poly.pdbx_seq_one_letter_code
_entity_poly.pdbx_strand_id
1 'polypeptide(L)'
;MFDKITKKNWLFYAIKNYNVPNLDSEQEFYEDIKRFKYLKRLFRKYKTTGELKTRLVLNHIIVLSNVFGNDAAATLLLFKVEREYWSVLKTFLHYLNIITADEIPNIKLNKTLLSSLEKL
;
A
#
# COMPACT_ATOMS: atom_id res chain seq x y z
N MET A 1 21.48 11.39 -1.60
CA MET A 1 20.78 10.32 -0.86
C MET A 1 19.67 11.02 -0.07
N PHE A 2 18.39 10.72 -0.32
CA PHE A 2 17.33 11.40 0.44
C PHE A 2 17.16 10.69 1.79
N ASP A 3 17.59 11.34 2.87
CA ASP A 3 17.47 10.80 4.23
C ASP A 3 16.01 10.74 4.72
N LYS A 4 15.08 11.41 4.01
CA LYS A 4 13.64 11.43 4.30
C LYS A 4 12.81 11.41 3.01
N ILE A 5 11.84 10.50 2.94
CA ILE A 5 10.84 10.48 1.85
C ILE A 5 9.86 11.66 2.02
N THR A 6 9.47 12.25 0.90
CA THR A 6 8.51 13.33 0.75
C THR A 6 7.62 13.04 -0.46
N LYS A 7 6.53 13.79 -0.64
CA LYS A 7 5.72 13.67 -1.86
C LYS A 7 6.50 14.00 -3.14
N LYS A 8 7.52 14.88 -3.05
CA LYS A 8 8.30 15.34 -4.22
C LYS A 8 9.30 14.29 -4.70
N ASN A 9 9.91 13.53 -3.78
CA ASN A 9 10.90 12.49 -4.11
C ASN A 9 10.33 11.06 -4.07
N TRP A 10 9.01 10.92 -3.93
CA TRP A 10 8.33 9.63 -3.83
C TRP A 10 8.70 8.67 -4.97
N LEU A 11 8.76 9.17 -6.20
CA LEU A 11 9.11 8.33 -7.37
C LEU A 11 10.57 7.87 -7.32
N PHE A 12 11.51 8.76 -6.96
CA PHE A 12 12.92 8.38 -6.81
C PHE A 12 13.13 7.37 -5.68
N TYR A 13 12.37 7.50 -4.58
CA TYR A 13 12.36 6.50 -3.52
C TYR A 13 11.84 5.15 -4.02
N ALA A 14 10.77 5.16 -4.84
CA ALA A 14 10.24 3.93 -5.43
C ALA A 14 11.26 3.26 -6.35
N ILE A 15 11.87 4.01 -7.28
CA ILE A 15 12.90 3.50 -8.20
C ILE A 15 14.05 2.86 -7.41
N LYS A 16 14.54 3.53 -6.36
CA LYS A 16 15.66 3.03 -5.55
C LYS A 16 15.36 1.70 -4.85
N ASN A 17 14.10 1.48 -4.44
CA ASN A 17 13.70 0.31 -3.67
C ASN A 17 13.01 -0.76 -4.52
N TYR A 18 12.92 -0.58 -5.84
CA TYR A 18 12.36 -1.59 -6.73
C TYR A 18 13.40 -2.69 -6.95
N ASN A 19 13.07 -3.91 -6.55
CA ASN A 19 13.97 -5.06 -6.57
C ASN A 19 13.35 -6.20 -7.37
N VAL A 20 13.66 -6.24 -8.67
CA VAL A 20 13.25 -7.33 -9.57
C VAL A 20 14.48 -7.80 -10.36
N PRO A 21 14.74 -9.12 -10.45
CA PRO A 21 15.96 -9.64 -11.05
C PRO A 21 16.04 -9.62 -12.60
N ASN A 22 15.06 -9.05 -13.31
CA ASN A 22 14.90 -9.21 -14.78
C ASN A 22 15.17 -7.93 -15.61
N LEU A 23 15.45 -8.15 -16.91
CA LEU A 23 15.99 -7.17 -17.87
C LEU A 23 15.05 -6.02 -18.26
N ASP A 24 13.72 -6.20 -18.23
CA ASP A 24 12.71 -5.18 -18.63
C ASP A 24 12.12 -4.41 -17.43
N SER A 25 12.95 -4.14 -16.42
CA SER A 25 12.54 -3.55 -15.14
C SER A 25 11.79 -2.21 -15.24
N GLU A 26 12.01 -1.40 -16.28
CA GLU A 26 11.39 -0.07 -16.40
C GLU A 26 9.89 -0.15 -16.74
N GLN A 27 9.50 -0.93 -17.75
CA GLN A 27 8.10 -1.04 -18.14
C GLN A 27 7.28 -1.70 -17.01
N GLU A 28 7.80 -2.79 -16.45
CA GLU A 28 7.18 -3.49 -15.32
C GLU A 28 7.04 -2.56 -14.10
N PHE A 29 8.08 -1.78 -13.79
CA PHE A 29 8.04 -0.79 -12.72
C PHE A 29 6.88 0.18 -12.90
N TYR A 30 6.71 0.76 -14.10
CA TYR A 30 5.60 1.70 -14.33
C TYR A 30 4.22 1.04 -14.25
N GLU A 31 4.08 -0.23 -14.65
CA GLU A 31 2.84 -0.99 -14.44
C GLU A 31 2.55 -1.23 -12.95
N ASP A 32 3.56 -1.54 -12.14
CA ASP A 32 3.42 -1.68 -10.70
C ASP A 32 3.10 -0.35 -10.01
N ILE A 33 3.71 0.76 -10.45
CA ILE A 33 3.40 2.10 -9.96
C ILE A 33 1.92 2.47 -10.17
N LYS A 34 1.27 1.98 -11.23
CA LYS A 34 -0.18 2.21 -11.45
C LYS A 34 -1.03 1.61 -10.32
N ARG A 35 -0.57 0.55 -9.64
CA ARG A 35 -1.32 -0.10 -8.54
C ARG A 35 -1.57 0.83 -7.37
N PHE A 36 -0.64 1.74 -7.07
CA PHE A 36 -0.85 2.73 -6.01
C PHE A 36 -2.01 3.69 -6.34
N LYS A 37 -2.10 4.16 -7.59
CA LYS A 37 -3.23 4.99 -8.05
C LYS A 37 -4.53 4.20 -7.98
N TYR A 38 -4.48 2.90 -8.28
CA TYR A 38 -5.67 2.07 -8.25
C TYR A 38 -6.17 1.79 -6.82
N LEU A 39 -5.28 1.45 -5.88
CA LEU A 39 -5.59 1.32 -4.46
C LEU A 39 -6.29 2.57 -3.91
N LYS A 40 -5.73 3.74 -4.22
CA LYS A 40 -6.33 5.03 -3.88
C LYS A 40 -7.75 5.20 -4.44
N ARG A 41 -8.00 4.77 -5.68
CA ARG A 41 -9.34 4.79 -6.29
C ARG A 41 -10.29 3.83 -5.58
N LEU A 42 -9.83 2.65 -5.17
CA LEU A 42 -10.64 1.68 -4.43
C LEU A 42 -11.05 2.23 -3.06
N PHE A 43 -10.14 2.85 -2.31
CA PHE A 43 -10.47 3.45 -1.01
C PHE A 43 -11.42 4.65 -1.13
N ARG A 44 -11.25 5.49 -2.15
CA ARG A 44 -12.20 6.57 -2.45
C ARG A 44 -13.59 6.03 -2.75
N LYS A 45 -13.70 5.00 -3.61
CA LYS A 45 -14.98 4.36 -3.92
C LYS A 45 -15.63 3.79 -2.67
N TYR A 46 -14.86 3.10 -1.83
CA TYR A 46 -15.36 2.55 -0.57
C TYR A 46 -15.96 3.62 0.34
N LYS A 47 -15.33 4.79 0.46
CA LYS A 47 -15.90 5.90 1.24
C LYS A 47 -17.24 6.38 0.68
N THR A 48 -17.43 6.34 -0.63
CA THR A 48 -18.67 6.80 -1.28
C THR A 48 -19.77 5.74 -1.27
N THR A 49 -19.43 4.47 -1.50
CA THR A 49 -20.43 3.40 -1.74
C THR A 49 -20.55 2.40 -0.59
N GLY A 50 -19.63 2.38 0.37
CA GLY A 50 -19.55 1.36 1.41
C GLY A 50 -19.03 -0.01 0.94
N GLU A 51 -18.78 -0.18 -0.37
CA GLU A 51 -18.32 -1.44 -0.96
C GLU A 51 -16.80 -1.44 -1.16
N LEU A 52 -16.13 -2.46 -0.63
CA LEU A 52 -14.68 -2.63 -0.78
C LEU A 52 -14.36 -3.97 -1.43
N LYS A 53 -13.65 -3.94 -2.56
CA LYS A 53 -13.13 -5.14 -3.23
C LYS A 53 -11.89 -5.66 -2.51
N THR A 54 -12.07 -6.30 -1.36
CA THR A 54 -10.99 -6.74 -0.44
C THR A 54 -9.92 -7.59 -1.14
N ARG A 55 -10.30 -8.64 -1.88
CA ARG A 55 -9.36 -9.50 -2.64
C ARG A 55 -8.51 -8.71 -3.64
N LEU A 56 -9.09 -7.73 -4.32
CA LEU A 56 -8.37 -6.89 -5.29
C LEU A 56 -7.36 -5.97 -4.58
N VAL A 57 -7.74 -5.40 -3.43
CA VAL A 57 -6.83 -4.60 -2.59
C VAL A 57 -5.66 -5.46 -2.10
N LEU A 58 -5.95 -6.65 -1.56
CA LEU A 58 -4.92 -7.60 -1.10
C LEU A 58 -3.94 -7.93 -2.23
N ASN A 59 -4.45 -8.29 -3.41
CA ASN A 59 -3.60 -8.62 -4.56
C ASN A 59 -2.66 -7.46 -4.93
N HIS A 60 -3.17 -6.23 -4.97
CA HIS A 60 -2.31 -5.07 -5.27
C HIS A 60 -1.24 -4.85 -4.20
N ILE A 61 -1.57 -4.98 -2.91
CA ILE A 61 -0.59 -4.78 -1.84
C ILE A 61 0.45 -5.90 -1.85
N ILE A 62 0.06 -7.16 -2.04
CA ILE A 62 0.98 -8.30 -2.12
C ILE A 62 1.97 -8.12 -3.27
N VAL A 63 1.50 -7.77 -4.47
CA VAL A 63 2.39 -7.51 -5.61
C VAL A 63 3.39 -6.38 -5.28
N LEU A 64 2.91 -5.28 -4.68
CA LEU A 64 3.80 -4.20 -4.27
C LEU A 64 4.81 -4.64 -3.21
N SER A 65 4.41 -5.46 -2.23
CA SER A 65 5.32 -6.04 -1.24
C SER A 65 6.39 -6.91 -1.88
N ASN A 66 6.05 -7.69 -2.90
CA ASN A 66 6.99 -8.58 -3.56
C ASN A 66 8.08 -7.81 -4.32
N VAL A 67 7.72 -6.71 -4.99
CA VAL A 67 8.67 -5.97 -5.84
C VAL A 67 9.40 -4.83 -5.12
N PHE A 68 8.88 -4.34 -3.99
CA PHE A 68 9.53 -3.28 -3.19
C PHE A 68 10.06 -3.78 -1.84
N GLY A 69 9.65 -4.94 -1.36
CA GLY A 69 9.80 -5.35 0.04
C GLY A 69 8.76 -4.68 0.95
N ASN A 70 8.50 -5.30 2.11
CA ASN A 70 7.44 -4.89 3.04
C ASN A 70 7.57 -3.43 3.48
N ASP A 71 8.74 -3.03 3.99
CA ASP A 71 8.97 -1.70 4.57
C ASP A 71 8.83 -0.58 3.53
N ALA A 72 9.42 -0.77 2.35
CA ALA A 72 9.35 0.22 1.28
C ALA A 72 7.94 0.29 0.68
N ALA A 73 7.26 -0.85 0.48
CA ALA A 73 5.88 -0.87 0.02
C ALA A 73 4.95 -0.13 1.00
N ALA A 74 5.04 -0.42 2.30
CA ALA A 74 4.25 0.26 3.32
C ALA A 74 4.51 1.78 3.33
N THR A 75 5.78 2.19 3.30
CA THR A 75 6.19 3.60 3.24
C THR A 75 5.63 4.29 2.00
N LEU A 76 5.80 3.69 0.82
CA LEU A 76 5.29 4.24 -0.45
C LEU A 76 3.76 4.37 -0.42
N LEU A 77 3.05 3.38 0.11
CA LEU A 77 1.59 3.40 0.24
C LEU A 77 1.12 4.53 1.16
N LEU A 78 1.72 4.68 2.34
CA LEU A 78 1.36 5.74 3.30
C LEU A 78 1.54 7.15 2.71
N PHE A 79 2.61 7.38 1.95
CA PHE A 79 2.84 8.67 1.31
C PHE A 79 1.93 8.94 0.10
N LYS A 80 1.39 7.90 -0.53
CA LYS A 80 0.54 8.01 -1.72
C LYS A 80 -0.95 8.13 -1.40
N VAL A 81 -1.39 7.45 -0.34
CA VAL A 81 -2.78 7.40 0.12
C VAL A 81 -3.07 8.56 1.08
N GLU A 82 -4.22 9.22 0.94
CA GLU A 82 -4.65 10.28 1.85
C GLU A 82 -4.89 9.78 3.28
N ARG A 83 -4.60 10.64 4.28
CA ARG A 83 -4.70 10.30 5.71
C ARG A 83 -6.06 9.75 6.13
N GLU A 84 -7.14 10.23 5.52
CA GLU A 84 -8.50 9.75 5.80
C GLU A 84 -8.70 8.25 5.49
N TYR A 85 -7.88 7.68 4.60
CA TYR A 85 -7.93 6.26 4.23
C TYR A 85 -6.88 5.42 4.95
N TRP A 86 -6.06 6.02 5.82
CA TRP A 86 -4.98 5.30 6.50
C TRP A 86 -5.50 4.21 7.45
N SER A 87 -6.67 4.38 8.07
CA SER A 87 -7.26 3.31 8.89
C SER A 87 -7.56 2.06 8.07
N VAL A 88 -8.11 2.24 6.86
CA VAL A 88 -8.38 1.14 5.91
C VAL A 88 -7.06 0.51 5.46
N LEU A 89 -6.11 1.32 4.97
CA LEU A 89 -4.80 0.84 4.51
C LEU A 89 -4.04 0.09 5.61
N LYS A 90 -3.94 0.66 6.82
CA LYS A 90 -3.28 0.06 7.99
C LYS A 90 -3.86 -1.32 8.29
N THR A 91 -5.17 -1.48 8.15
CA THR A 91 -5.84 -2.77 8.39
C THR A 91 -5.37 -3.84 7.40
N PHE A 92 -5.23 -3.52 6.12
CA PHE A 92 -4.68 -4.47 5.13
C PHE A 92 -3.20 -4.78 5.37
N LEU A 93 -2.38 -3.76 5.65
CA LEU A 93 -0.96 -3.95 5.91
C LEU A 93 -0.73 -4.81 7.16
N HIS A 94 -1.52 -4.58 8.20
CA HIS A 94 -1.49 -5.38 9.42
C HIS A 94 -1.94 -6.82 9.17
N TYR A 95 -3.05 -7.01 8.47
CA TYR A 95 -3.56 -8.34 8.11
C TYR A 95 -2.53 -9.17 7.31
N LEU A 96 -1.76 -8.51 6.43
CA LEU A 96 -0.70 -9.13 5.63
C LEU A 96 0.63 -9.30 6.39
N ASN A 97 0.69 -8.96 7.68
CA ASN A 97 1.93 -8.93 8.48
C ASN A 97 3.05 -8.07 7.86
N ILE A 98 2.69 -7.02 7.11
CA ILE A 98 3.63 -6.06 6.55
C ILE A 98 4.03 -5.02 7.61
N ILE A 99 3.10 -4.67 8.49
CA ILE A 99 3.33 -3.79 9.65
C ILE A 99 2.70 -4.38 10.92
N THR A 100 3.26 -4.00 12.04
CA THR A 100 2.72 -4.20 13.38
C THR A 100 1.67 -3.13 13.72
N ALA A 101 0.88 -3.37 14.76
CA ALA A 101 -0.12 -2.40 15.21
C ALA A 101 0.50 -1.10 15.74
N ASP A 102 1.73 -1.16 16.27
CA ASP A 102 2.37 -0.07 17.00
C ASP A 102 3.18 0.88 16.12
N GLU A 103 3.52 0.50 14.89
CA GLU A 103 4.28 1.35 13.96
C GLU A 103 3.53 2.64 13.56
N ILE A 104 2.20 2.64 13.65
CA ILE A 104 1.37 3.81 13.34
C ILE A 104 0.35 4.01 14.47
N PRO A 105 0.79 4.41 15.68
CA PRO A 105 -0.06 4.33 16.88
C PRO A 105 -1.26 5.28 16.81
N ASN A 106 -1.12 6.40 16.09
CA ASN A 106 -2.16 7.41 15.92
C ASN A 106 -3.30 6.99 14.97
N ILE A 107 -3.19 5.84 14.30
CA ILE A 107 -4.20 5.33 13.38
C ILE A 107 -4.73 4.01 13.91
N LYS A 108 -6.04 3.94 14.16
CA LYS A 108 -6.69 2.72 14.63
C LYS A 108 -6.96 1.76 13.47
N LEU A 109 -6.82 0.47 13.74
CA LEU A 109 -7.28 -0.60 12.84
C LEU A 109 -8.81 -0.55 12.73
N ASN A 110 -9.32 -0.80 11.54
CA ASN A 110 -10.76 -0.97 11.31
C ASN A 110 -11.13 -2.41 11.68
N LYS A 111 -11.71 -2.60 12.88
CA LYS A 111 -12.06 -3.92 13.42
C LYS A 111 -13.01 -4.70 12.51
N THR A 112 -14.04 -4.04 11.98
CA THR A 112 -15.03 -4.68 11.09
C THR A 112 -14.37 -5.18 9.81
N LEU A 113 -13.49 -4.37 9.22
CA LEU A 113 -12.73 -4.77 8.04
C LEU A 113 -11.78 -5.92 8.37
N LEU A 114 -11.03 -5.84 9.48
CA LEU A 114 -10.11 -6.89 9.89
C LEU A 114 -10.82 -8.24 10.03
N SER A 115 -11.94 -8.28 10.76
CA SER A 115 -12.73 -9.49 10.91
C SER A 115 -13.34 -10.00 9.59
N SER A 116 -13.55 -9.12 8.60
CA SER A 116 -13.98 -9.54 7.26
C SER A 116 -12.83 -10.14 6.46
N LEU A 117 -11.59 -9.68 6.67
CA LEU A 117 -10.40 -10.21 6.02
C LEU A 117 -10.02 -11.59 6.58
N GLU A 118 -10.14 -11.80 7.89
CA GLU A 118 -9.87 -13.08 8.56
C GLU A 118 -10.84 -14.21 8.16
N LYS A 119 -11.96 -13.86 7.51
CA LYS A 119 -12.98 -14.80 7.02
C LYS A 119 -12.88 -15.09 5.51
N LEU A 120 -11.89 -14.52 4.80
CA LEU A 120 -11.74 -14.65 3.34
C LEU A 120 -11.26 -16.01 2.88
#